data_AF-A0AAV8YLX3-F1
#
_entry.id   AF-A0AAV8YLX3-F1
#
_cell.length_a   1.000
_cell.length_b   1.000
_cell.length_c   1.000
_cell.angle_alpha   90.00
_cell.angle_beta   90.00
_cell.angle_gamma   90.00
#
_symmetry.space_group_name_H-M   'P 1'
#
loop_
_entity.id
_entity.type
_entity.pdbx_description
1 polymer ?
#
loop_
_entity_poly.entity_id
_entity_poly.type
_entity_poly.pdbx_seq_one_letter_code
_entity_poly.pdbx_strand_id
1 'polypeptide(L)'
;MNQLNKKNQQKLQVIEYFKNGMKNKDLSEKYKVHHSAISKIIHNKDEILQRKNTAQIKILRYSSVHDSLFEKCTFLWFCQKRALGESVTGPVLQANSIDRHWEVRTPSMFEKCVHVNCVQGTKKLDGSQRIH
;
A
#
# COMPACT_ATOMS: atom_id res chain seq x y z
N MET A 1 13.82 14.66 -9.14
CA MET A 1 12.95 13.88 -10.05
C MET A 1 13.10 12.38 -9.76
N ASN A 2 12.00 11.65 -9.58
CA ASN A 2 12.02 10.22 -9.22
C ASN A 2 12.49 9.32 -10.38
N GLN A 3 13.54 8.52 -10.14
CA GLN A 3 14.14 7.60 -11.13
C GLN A 3 13.15 6.57 -11.70
N LEU A 4 12.12 6.20 -10.92
CA LEU A 4 11.08 5.24 -11.31
C LEU A 4 10.25 5.72 -12.52
N ASN A 5 10.03 7.04 -12.64
CA ASN A 5 9.25 7.59 -13.74
C ASN A 5 10.00 7.48 -15.07
N LYS A 6 11.32 7.76 -15.04
CA LYS A 6 12.20 7.70 -16.21
C LYS A 6 12.24 6.28 -16.82
N LYS A 7 12.32 5.24 -15.99
CA LYS A 7 12.37 3.84 -16.46
C LYS A 7 11.07 3.38 -17.10
N ASN A 8 9.91 3.81 -16.59
CA ASN A 8 8.62 3.46 -17.19
C ASN A 8 8.39 4.17 -18.52
N GLN A 9 8.80 5.44 -18.63
CA GLN A 9 8.77 6.18 -19.90
C GLN A 9 9.64 5.51 -20.97
N GLN A 10 10.85 5.07 -20.62
CA GLN A 10 11.73 4.35 -21.56
C GLN A 10 11.11 3.06 -22.10
N LYS A 11 10.44 2.27 -21.24
CA LYS A 11 9.74 1.06 -21.69
C LYS A 11 8.62 1.37 -22.68
N LEU A 12 7.86 2.44 -22.45
CA LEU A 12 6.80 2.87 -23.35
C LEU A 12 7.34 3.30 -24.72
N GLN A 13 8.45 4.04 -24.72
CA GLN A 13 9.12 4.43 -25.97
C GLN A 13 9.63 3.20 -26.73
N VAL A 14 10.23 2.22 -26.06
CA VAL A 14 10.65 0.95 -26.69
C VAL A 14 9.48 0.26 -27.39
N ILE A 15 8.30 0.21 -26.76
CA ILE A 15 7.09 -0.38 -27.37
C ILE A 15 6.64 0.42 -28.59
N GLU A 16 6.70 1.75 -28.55
CA GLU A 16 6.32 2.63 -29.66
C GLU A 16 7.24 2.45 -30.87
N TYR A 17 8.56 2.50 -30.66
CA TYR A 17 9.54 2.28 -31.73
C TYR A 17 9.46 0.87 -32.32
N PHE A 18 9.17 -0.14 -31.50
CA PHE A 18 8.92 -1.49 -31.98
C PHE A 18 7.67 -1.56 -32.88
N LYS A 19 6.57 -0.88 -32.50
CA LYS A 19 5.37 -0.76 -33.36
C LYS A 19 5.66 -0.06 -34.68
N ASN A 20 6.58 0.90 -34.69
CA ASN A 20 7.03 1.59 -35.89
C ASN A 20 8.01 0.77 -36.76
N GLY A 21 8.28 -0.50 -36.41
CA GLY A 21 9.07 -1.42 -37.21
C GLY A 21 10.57 -1.48 -36.90
N MET A 22 11.04 -0.83 -35.82
CA MET A 22 12.44 -0.97 -35.40
C MET A 22 12.75 -2.40 -34.93
N LYS A 23 13.94 -2.91 -35.27
CA LYS A 23 14.39 -4.23 -34.82
C LYS A 23 14.91 -4.17 -33.39
N ASN A 24 14.88 -5.32 -32.72
CA ASN A 24 15.37 -5.45 -31.33
C ASN A 24 16.85 -5.08 -31.18
N LYS A 25 17.66 -5.25 -32.24
CA LYS A 25 19.08 -4.87 -32.25
C LYS A 25 19.25 -3.36 -32.17
N ASP A 26 18.52 -2.62 -32.99
CA ASP A 26 18.58 -1.16 -33.02
C ASP A 26 18.07 -0.56 -31.71
N LEU A 27 17.05 -1.18 -31.10
CA LEU A 27 16.54 -0.81 -29.77
C LEU A 27 17.56 -1.07 -28.66
N SER A 28 18.25 -2.22 -28.70
CA SER A 28 19.30 -2.58 -27.74
C SER A 28 20.44 -1.55 -27.75
N GLU A 29 20.87 -1.15 -28.95
CA GLU A 29 21.93 -0.15 -29.14
C GLU A 29 21.50 1.25 -28.72
N LYS A 30 20.29 1.69 -29.13
CA LYS A 30 19.75 3.01 -28.80
C LYS A 30 19.57 3.24 -27.30
N TYR A 31 19.05 2.23 -26.59
CA TYR A 31 18.78 2.36 -25.16
C TYR A 31 19.92 1.83 -24.28
N LYS A 32 20.98 1.27 -24.86
CA LYS A 32 22.08 0.59 -24.15
C LYS A 32 21.56 -0.46 -23.16
N VAL A 33 20.59 -1.25 -23.62
CA VAL A 33 19.92 -2.29 -22.82
C VAL A 33 20.08 -3.62 -23.53
N HIS A 34 20.49 -4.66 -22.79
CA HIS A 34 20.70 -5.99 -23.35
C HIS A 34 19.47 -6.52 -24.11
N HIS A 35 19.70 -7.26 -25.19
CA HIS A 35 18.64 -7.83 -26.04
C HIS A 35 17.56 -8.59 -25.26
N SER A 36 17.96 -9.36 -24.24
CA SER A 36 17.01 -10.11 -23.41
C SER A 36 16.03 -9.21 -22.65
N ALA A 37 16.44 -8.00 -22.26
CA ALA A 37 15.58 -7.03 -21.61
C ALA A 37 14.64 -6.34 -22.61
N ILE A 38 15.11 -6.02 -23.82
CA ILE A 38 14.25 -5.53 -24.91
C ILE A 38 13.17 -6.57 -25.25
N SER A 39 13.55 -7.84 -25.41
CA SER A 39 12.60 -8.93 -25.67
C SER A 39 11.56 -9.07 -24.54
N LYS A 40 11.97 -8.97 -23.27
CA LYS A 40 11.03 -8.98 -22.13
C LYS A 40 10.05 -7.80 -22.16
N ILE A 41 10.51 -6.61 -22.54
CA ILE A 41 9.64 -5.43 -22.67
C ILE A 41 8.60 -5.64 -23.76
N ILE A 42 9.00 -6.18 -24.92
CA ILE A 42 8.10 -6.44 -26.04
C ILE A 42 7.12 -7.57 -25.72
N HIS A 43 7.59 -8.63 -25.06
CA HIS A 43 6.74 -9.75 -24.63
C HIS A 43 5.65 -9.29 -23.66
N ASN A 44 6.01 -8.45 -22.69
CA ASN A 44 5.09 -7.93 -21.67
C ASN A 44 4.44 -6.58 -22.08
N LYS A 45 4.41 -6.24 -23.37
CA LYS A 45 3.95 -4.92 -23.85
C LYS A 45 2.53 -4.58 -23.41
N ASP A 46 1.64 -5.57 -23.39
CA ASP A 46 0.23 -5.36 -23.08
C ASP A 46 0.03 -5.07 -21.60
N GLU A 47 0.73 -5.78 -20.71
CA GLU A 47 0.75 -5.47 -19.28
C GLU A 47 1.33 -4.08 -19.01
N ILE A 48 2.40 -3.69 -19.70
CA ILE A 48 3.03 -2.37 -19.53
C ILE A 48 2.06 -1.26 -19.96
N LEU A 49 1.29 -1.46 -21.04
CA LEU A 49 0.27 -0.52 -21.51
C LEU A 49 -0.94 -0.46 -20.56
N GLN A 50 -1.40 -1.61 -20.04
CA GLN A 50 -2.46 -1.63 -19.02
C GLN A 50 -2.03 -0.90 -17.74
N ARG A 51 -0.78 -1.07 -17.30
CA ARG A 51 -0.21 -0.33 -16.17
C ARG A 51 -0.11 1.16 -16.43
N LYS A 52 0.12 1.61 -17.67
CA LYS A 52 0.07 3.03 -18.04
C LYS A 52 -1.33 3.63 -17.80
N ASN A 53 -2.37 2.90 -18.18
CA ASN A 53 -3.76 3.36 -18.04
C ASN A 53 -4.23 3.31 -16.57
N THR A 54 -3.82 2.28 -15.82
CA THR A 54 -4.14 2.15 -14.39
C THR A 54 -3.26 3.02 -13.48
N ALA A 55 -2.08 3.46 -13.91
CA ALA A 55 -1.21 4.36 -13.13
C ALA A 55 -1.78 5.79 -12.98
N GLN A 56 -2.83 6.16 -13.71
CA GLN A 56 -3.62 7.36 -13.39
C GLN A 56 -4.39 7.17 -12.07
N ILE A 57 -4.76 5.93 -11.74
CA ILE A 57 -5.26 5.54 -10.42
C ILE A 57 -4.05 5.25 -9.53
N LYS A 58 -3.35 6.31 -9.09
CA LYS A 58 -2.36 6.18 -8.01
C LYS A 58 -3.09 5.90 -6.69
N ILE A 59 -3.55 4.67 -6.48
CA ILE A 59 -3.44 4.11 -5.15
C ILE A 59 -1.95 3.85 -4.98
N LEU A 60 -1.27 4.76 -4.29
CA LEU A 60 0.07 4.50 -3.78
C LEU A 60 -0.05 3.23 -2.94
N ARG A 61 0.21 2.07 -3.54
CA ARG A 61 0.41 0.85 -2.77
C ARG A 61 1.73 1.05 -2.05
N TYR A 62 1.62 1.60 -0.85
CA TYR A 62 2.63 1.46 0.17
C TYR A 62 2.85 -0.04 0.30
N SER A 63 3.99 -0.51 -0.22
CA SER A 63 4.40 -1.90 -0.05
C SER A 63 4.86 -2.02 1.40
N SER A 64 3.94 -2.14 2.35
CA SER A 64 4.30 -2.51 3.70
C SER A 64 4.66 -3.99 3.71
N VAL A 65 5.96 -4.28 3.68
CA VAL A 65 6.44 -5.45 4.44
C VAL A 65 6.46 -5.00 5.89
N HIS A 66 5.28 -4.84 6.50
CA HIS A 66 5.11 -4.65 7.93
C HIS A 66 3.77 -5.24 8.37
N ASP A 67 3.57 -6.53 8.12
CA ASP A 67 2.59 -7.31 8.92
C ASP A 67 3.14 -7.54 10.34
N SER A 68 3.66 -6.47 10.94
CA SER A 68 4.19 -6.48 12.29
C SER A 68 3.02 -6.35 13.24
N LEU A 69 2.98 -7.19 14.26
CA LEU A 69 2.00 -7.12 15.36
C LEU A 69 1.83 -5.67 15.89
N PHE A 70 2.94 -4.93 15.89
CA PHE A 70 3.00 -3.52 16.21
C PHE A 70 2.07 -2.62 15.38
N GLU A 71 2.05 -2.77 14.05
CA GLU A 71 1.19 -1.98 13.16
C GLU A 71 -0.29 -2.31 13.43
N LYS A 72 -0.61 -3.59 13.65
CA LYS A 72 -1.96 -4.03 14.04
C LYS A 72 -2.41 -3.42 15.37
N CYS A 73 -1.58 -3.48 16.41
CA CYS A 73 -1.90 -2.92 17.72
C CYS A 73 -2.09 -1.39 17.66
N THR A 74 -1.22 -0.70 16.92
CA THR A 74 -1.31 0.76 16.72
C THR A 74 -2.62 1.12 16.01
N PHE A 75 -2.97 0.38 14.95
CA PHE A 75 -4.19 0.59 14.20
C PHE A 75 -5.46 0.35 15.05
N LEU A 76 -5.50 -0.73 15.84
CA LEU A 76 -6.64 -1.04 16.71
C LEU A 76 -6.90 0.08 17.73
N TRP A 77 -5.87 0.59 18.37
CA TRP A 77 -6.01 1.72 19.29
C TRP A 77 -6.48 3.00 18.61
N PHE A 78 -5.96 3.30 17.42
CA PHE A 78 -6.42 4.44 16.64
C PHE A 78 -7.94 4.34 16.38
N CYS A 79 -8.42 3.17 15.97
CA CYS A 79 -9.84 2.91 15.76
C CYS A 79 -10.66 3.10 17.05
N GLN A 80 -10.17 2.62 18.20
CA GLN A 80 -10.85 2.83 19.50
C GLN A 80 -10.97 4.31 19.84
N LYS A 81 -9.88 5.06 19.68
CA LYS A 81 -9.87 6.50 19.96
C LYS A 81 -10.84 7.26 19.07
N ARG A 82 -10.90 6.91 17.79
CA ARG A 82 -11.89 7.46 16.85
C ARG A 82 -13.32 7.09 17.21
N ALA A 83 -13.57 5.86 17.68
CA ALA A 83 -14.89 5.42 18.13
C ALA A 83 -15.37 6.17 19.37
N LEU A 84 -14.44 6.60 20.23
CA LEU A 84 -14.71 7.48 21.39
C LEU A 84 -14.88 8.96 21.01
N GLY A 85 -14.77 9.31 19.72
CA GLY A 85 -14.85 10.69 19.24
C GLY A 85 -13.57 11.49 19.41
N GLU A 86 -12.47 10.88 19.85
CA GLU A 86 -11.18 11.56 20.01
C GLU A 86 -10.50 11.77 18.64
N SER A 87 -9.99 12.99 18.41
CA SER A 87 -9.19 13.29 17.23
C SER A 87 -7.73 12.86 17.47
N VAL A 88 -7.30 11.81 16.78
CA VAL A 88 -5.89 11.39 16.80
C VAL A 88 -5.16 12.05 15.62
N THR A 89 -4.20 12.91 15.93
CA THR A 89 -3.33 13.57 14.94
C THR A 89 -2.11 12.72 14.65
N GLY A 90 -1.41 13.00 13.54
CA GLY A 90 -0.18 12.29 13.16
C GLY A 90 0.89 12.27 14.26
N PRO A 91 1.22 13.40 14.90
CA PRO A 91 2.19 13.41 16.01
C PRO A 91 1.75 12.57 17.23
N VAL A 92 0.45 12.57 17.56
CA VAL A 92 -0.10 11.77 18.67
C VAL A 92 -0.03 10.27 18.34
N LEU A 93 -0.32 9.91 17.09
CA LEU A 93 -0.17 8.54 16.61
C LEU A 93 1.30 8.10 16.68
N GLN A 94 2.23 8.96 16.25
CA GLN A 94 3.66 8.67 16.29
C GLN A 94 4.21 8.50 17.71
N ALA A 95 3.82 9.37 18.65
CA ALA A 95 4.21 9.25 20.05
C ALA A 95 3.72 7.91 20.64
N ASN A 96 2.44 7.59 20.42
CA ASN A 96 1.85 6.33 20.89
C ASN A 96 2.49 5.08 20.25
N SER A 97 2.87 5.18 18.97
CA SER A 97 3.64 4.15 18.27
C SER A 97 5.01 3.93 18.91
N ILE A 98 5.73 4.98 19.30
CA ILE A 98 7.03 4.84 19.98
C ILE A 98 6.85 4.17 21.34
N ASP A 99 5.80 4.54 22.08
CA ASP A 99 5.49 3.93 23.37
C ASP A 99 5.14 2.44 23.23
N ARG A 100 4.38 2.04 22.21
CA ARG A 100 4.07 0.62 22.03
C ARG A 100 5.20 -0.20 21.44
N HIS A 101 6.17 0.44 20.80
CA HIS A 101 7.31 -0.26 20.23
C HIS A 101 8.19 -0.89 21.33
N TRP A 102 8.27 -0.26 22.50
CA TRP A 102 9.01 -0.82 23.64
C TRP A 102 8.21 -1.90 24.39
N GLU A 103 6.88 -1.78 24.45
CA GLU A 103 6.00 -2.74 25.13
C GLU A 103 5.87 -4.10 24.42
N VAL A 104 5.83 -4.12 23.08
CA VAL A 104 5.64 -5.35 22.28
C VAL A 104 6.91 -6.24 22.24
N ARG A 105 8.04 -5.78 22.79
CA ARG A 105 9.32 -6.52 22.82
C ARG A 105 9.38 -7.57 23.95
N THR A 106 8.47 -7.51 24.92
CA THR A 106 8.42 -8.50 26.02
C THR A 106 7.31 -9.55 25.78
N PRO A 107 7.61 -10.86 25.73
CA PRO A 107 6.64 -11.92 25.39
C PRO A 107 5.46 -12.13 26.34
N SER A 108 5.44 -11.51 27.52
CA SER A 108 4.54 -11.92 28.62
C SER A 108 3.16 -11.26 28.66
N MET A 109 2.79 -10.39 27.70
CA MET A 109 1.58 -9.57 27.82
C MET A 109 0.56 -9.66 26.66
N PHE A 110 0.66 -10.70 25.82
CA PHE A 110 -0.31 -10.95 24.75
C PHE A 110 -1.75 -11.12 25.27
N GLU A 111 -1.93 -11.64 26.49
CA GLU A 111 -3.26 -11.88 27.06
C GLU A 111 -4.02 -10.60 27.46
N LYS A 112 -3.33 -9.50 27.81
CA LYS A 112 -4.01 -8.29 28.31
C LYS A 112 -4.61 -7.42 27.20
N CYS A 113 -4.09 -7.46 25.97
CA CYS A 113 -4.68 -6.71 24.86
C CYS A 113 -5.97 -7.34 24.33
N VAL A 114 -6.16 -8.65 24.49
CA VAL A 114 -7.35 -9.37 24.02
C VAL A 114 -8.44 -9.43 25.11
N HIS A 115 -8.07 -9.53 26.39
CA HIS A 115 -9.04 -9.71 27.48
C HIS A 115 -9.86 -8.48 27.89
N VAL A 116 -9.53 -7.27 27.44
CA VAL A 116 -10.37 -6.07 27.73
C VAL A 116 -11.61 -6.01 26.82
N ASN A 117 -11.72 -6.89 25.80
CA ASN A 117 -12.74 -6.80 24.74
C ASN A 117 -13.86 -7.85 24.81
N CYS A 118 -14.35 -8.27 25.99
CA CYS A 118 -15.52 -9.16 26.08
C CYS A 118 -16.58 -8.77 27.11
N VAL A 119 -16.54 -7.56 27.68
CA VAL A 119 -17.62 -7.07 28.53
C VAL A 119 -17.93 -5.63 28.15
N GLN A 120 -19.19 -5.39 27.79
CA GLN A 120 -19.80 -4.10 27.41
C GLN A 120 -19.84 -3.79 25.90
N GLY A 121 -20.75 -4.50 25.23
CA GLY A 121 -21.18 -4.15 23.88
C GLY A 121 -22.53 -4.73 23.46
N THR A 122 -23.37 -5.22 24.37
CA THR A 122 -24.75 -5.63 24.07
C THR A 122 -25.72 -4.55 24.53
N LYS A 123 -25.81 -3.45 23.77
CA LYS A 123 -27.03 -2.65 23.76
C LYS A 123 -27.74 -2.94 22.45
N LYS A 124 -28.76 -3.79 22.54
CA LYS A 124 -29.80 -3.95 21.51
C LYS A 124 -30.35 -2.57 21.18
N LEU A 125 -30.26 -2.17 19.90
CA LEU A 125 -31.01 -1.05 19.38
C LEU A 125 -32.44 -1.55 19.17
N ASP A 126 -33.31 -1.25 20.13
CA ASP A 126 -34.75 -1.44 20.01
C ASP A 126 -35.30 -0.32 19.12
N GLY A 127 -35.42 -0.61 17.83
CA GLY A 127 -35.98 0.29 16.82
C GLY A 127 -37.49 0.14 16.75
N SER A 128 -38.21 0.79 17.66
CA SER A 128 -39.66 0.96 17.53
C SER A 128 -40.08 2.36 17.98
N GLN A 129 -39.96 3.34 17.08
CA GLN A 129 -40.89 4.46 16.98
C GLN A 129 -41.11 4.79 15.50
N ARG A 130 -42.22 4.25 14.99
CA ARG A 130 -42.84 4.62 13.72
C ARG A 130 -43.61 5.92 13.96
N ILE A 131 -43.23 6.97 13.25
CA ILE A 131 -43.95 8.25 13.20
C ILE A 131 -44.84 8.21 11.96
N HIS A 132 -46.15 8.18 12.16
CA HIS A 132 -47.20 8.86 11.38
C HIS A 132 -48.54 8.68 12.07
#